data_AF-A0A821VJ57-F1
#
_entry.id   AF-A0A821VJ57-F1
#
_cell.length_a   1.000
_cell.length_b   1.000
_cell.length_c   1.000
_cell.angle_alpha   90.00
_cell.angle_beta   90.00
_cell.angle_gamma   90.00
#
_symmetry.space_group_name_H-M   'P 1'
#
loop_
_entity.id
_entity.type
_entity.pdbx_description
1 polymer ?
#
loop_
_entity_poly.entity_id
_entity_poly.type
_entity_poly.pdbx_seq_one_letter_code
_entity_poly.pdbx_strand_id
1 'polypeptide(L)' 'NWLRFSFSLNTDVILADEMGLGKTIQTIVFLQALLKEGLSRGPFLISAPLATIINWEREFEFWAPDMYVVTYTGDKEARS' A
#
# COMPACT_ATOMS: atom_id res chain seq x y z
N ASN A 1 4.53 -3.16 -13.83
CA ASN A 1 4.01 -2.60 -15.11
C ASN A 1 2.50 -2.65 -15.22
N TRP A 2 1.84 -3.81 -15.06
CA TRP A 2 0.39 -3.92 -15.20
C TRP A 2 -0.42 -2.95 -14.32
N LEU A 3 -0.14 -2.88 -13.01
CA LEU A 3 -0.83 -1.94 -12.10
C LEU A 3 -0.73 -0.47 -12.55
N ARG A 4 0.45 -0.05 -13.03
CA ARG A 4 0.69 1.32 -13.53
C ARG A 4 -0.06 1.59 -14.84
N PHE A 5 -0.12 0.61 -15.72
CA PHE A 5 -0.88 0.70 -16.96
C PHE A 5 -2.37 0.84 -16.68
N SER A 6 -2.94 -0.01 -15.82
CA SER A 6 -4.35 0.08 -15.43
C SER A 6 -4.67 1.42 -14.75
N PHE A 7 -3.77 1.91 -13.89
CA PHE A 7 -3.88 3.24 -13.29
C PHE A 7 -3.92 4.36 -14.34
N SER A 8 -3.07 4.32 -15.37
CA SER A 8 -3.10 5.33 -16.45
C SER A 8 -4.39 5.34 -17.27
N LEU A 9 -5.14 4.23 -17.23
CA LEU A 9 -6.45 4.10 -17.88
C LEU A 9 -7.62 4.40 -16.94
N ASN A 10 -7.36 4.76 -15.67
CA ASN A 10 -8.37 4.89 -14.62
C ASN A 10 -9.23 3.62 -14.45
N THR A 11 -8.60 2.45 -14.59
CA THR A 11 -9.25 1.16 -14.42
C THR A 11 -8.89 0.53 -13.09
N ASP A 12 -9.89 0.20 -12.28
CA ASP A 12 -9.71 -0.53 -11.03
C ASP A 12 -9.20 -1.96 -11.26
N VAL A 13 -8.43 -2.47 -10.31
CA VAL A 13 -7.71 -3.74 -10.46
C VAL A 13 -7.88 -4.66 -9.25
N ILE A 14 -7.88 -5.96 -9.51
CA ILE A 14 -7.79 -7.01 -8.49
C ILE A 14 -6.51 -7.80 -8.73
N LEU A 15 -5.58 -7.76 -7.78
CA LEU A 15 -4.36 -8.55 -7.83
C LEU A 15 -4.61 -9.93 -7.20
N ALA A 16 -5.02 -10.89 -8.03
CA ALA A 16 -5.48 -12.22 -7.60
C ALA A 16 -4.41 -13.32 -7.70
N ASP A 17 -3.14 -12.95 -7.63
CA ASP A 17 -2.02 -13.90 -7.68
C ASP A 17 -2.05 -14.89 -6.50
N GLU A 18 -1.34 -16.00 -6.65
CA GLU A 18 -1.13 -16.99 -5.59
C GLU A 18 -0.58 -16.36 -4.30
N MET A 19 -0.91 -16.96 -3.15
CA MET A 19 -0.40 -16.50 -1.86
C MET A 19 1.13 -16.64 -1.82
N GLY A 20 1.83 -15.65 -1.27
CA GLY A 20 3.29 -15.64 -1.19
C GLY A 20 4.02 -14.99 -2.38
N LEU A 21 3.34 -14.67 -3.49
CA LEU A 21 3.95 -14.03 -4.68
C LEU A 21 4.23 -12.52 -4.53
N GLY A 22 4.31 -12.02 -3.29
CA GLY A 22 4.75 -10.65 -3.02
C GLY A 22 3.72 -9.55 -3.30
N LYS A 23 2.41 -9.84 -3.31
CA LYS A 23 1.34 -8.86 -3.54
C LYS A 23 1.46 -7.60 -2.67
N THR A 24 1.86 -7.76 -1.41
CA THR A 24 2.12 -6.65 -0.48
C THR A 24 3.20 -5.72 -1.03
N ILE A 25 4.36 -6.28 -1.38
CA ILE A 25 5.50 -5.53 -1.92
C ILE A 25 5.13 -4.88 -3.25
N GLN A 26 4.46 -5.62 -4.16
CA GLN A 26 3.98 -5.09 -5.44
C GLN A 26 3.08 -3.86 -5.25
N THR A 27 2.20 -3.90 -4.23
CA THR A 27 1.32 -2.78 -3.88
C THR A 27 2.12 -1.59 -3.35
N ILE A 28 3.07 -1.82 -2.43
CA ILE A 28 3.89 -0.77 -1.83
C ILE A 28 4.73 -0.04 -2.89
N VAL A 29 5.46 -0.79 -3.72
CA VAL A 29 6.31 -0.19 -4.77
C VAL A 29 5.48 0.52 -5.84
N PHE A 30 4.25 0.06 -6.09
CA PHE A 30 3.31 0.75 -6.96
C PHE A 30 2.93 2.12 -6.39
N LEU A 31 2.52 2.21 -5.12
CA LEU A 31 2.17 3.48 -4.47
C LEU A 31 3.38 4.43 -4.40
N GLN A 32 4.56 3.90 -4.05
CA GLN A 32 5.80 4.68 -4.01
C GLN A 32 6.14 5.26 -5.39
N ALA A 33 5.96 4.49 -6.47
CA ALA A 33 6.19 4.97 -7.83
C ALA A 33 5.23 6.12 -8.20
N LEU A 34 3.95 6.02 -7.84
CA LEU A 34 2.99 7.11 -8.09
C LEU A 34 3.38 8.42 -7.40
N LEU A 35 3.88 8.34 -6.16
CA LEU A 35 4.38 9.51 -5.42
C LEU A 35 5.63 10.10 -6.05
N LYS A 36 6.65 9.26 -6.31
CA LYS A 36 7.96 9.70 -6.82
C LYS A 36 7.85 10.33 -8.22
N GLU A 37 6.91 9.86 -9.03
CA GLU A 37 6.67 10.39 -10.38
C GLU A 37 5.67 11.56 -10.40
N GLY A 38 5.13 11.94 -9.25
CA GLY A 38 4.15 13.03 -9.14
C GLY A 38 2.80 12.73 -9.79
N LEU A 39 2.51 11.45 -10.08
CA LEU A 39 1.24 11.01 -10.69
C LEU A 39 0.08 11.01 -9.69
N SER A 40 0.39 10.84 -8.40
CA SER A 40 -0.55 11.04 -7.30
C SER A 40 0.21 11.57 -6.09
N ARG A 41 -0.45 12.38 -5.26
CA ARG A 41 0.09 12.89 -3.99
C ARG A 41 -0.54 12.23 -2.77
N GLY A 42 -1.36 11.19 -2.96
CA GLY A 42 -2.17 10.60 -1.91
C GLY A 42 -3.36 11.48 -1.48
N PRO A 43 -4.02 11.16 -0.35
CA PRO A 43 -3.71 10.04 0.55
C PRO A 43 -4.04 8.67 -0.05
N PHE A 44 -3.36 7.61 0.43
CA PHE A 44 -3.67 6.23 0.10
C PHE A 44 -4.16 5.49 1.35
N LEU A 45 -5.27 4.76 1.23
CA LEU A 45 -5.81 3.94 2.31
C LEU A 45 -5.50 2.47 2.02
N ILE A 46 -4.91 1.79 3.00
CA ILE A 46 -4.71 0.34 2.97
C ILE A 46 -5.51 -0.25 4.12
N SER A 47 -6.48 -1.09 3.77
CA SER A 47 -7.25 -1.89 4.72
C SER A 47 -6.75 -3.33 4.67
N ALA A 48 -6.35 -3.86 5.82
CA ALA A 48 -5.85 -5.22 5.93
C ALA A 48 -6.30 -5.85 7.26
N PRO A 49 -6.34 -7.19 7.37
CA PRO A 49 -6.61 -7.86 8.64
C PRO A 49 -5.62 -7.43 9.72
N LEU A 50 -6.09 -7.27 10.96
CA LEU A 50 -5.29 -6.79 12.10
C LEU A 50 -3.97 -7.55 12.27
N ALA A 51 -4.00 -8.87 12.12
CA ALA A 51 -2.82 -9.74 12.24
C ALA A 51 -1.71 -9.45 11.21
N THR A 52 -2.03 -8.76 10.12
CA THR A 52 -1.08 -8.44 9.04
C THR A 52 -0.55 -7.01 9.10
N ILE A 53 -1.11 -6.14 9.94
CA ILE A 53 -0.74 -4.71 10.00
C ILE A 53 0.75 -4.53 10.30
N ILE A 54 1.28 -5.25 11.28
CA ILE A 54 2.72 -5.20 11.64
C ILE A 54 3.59 -5.64 10.45
N ASN A 55 3.14 -6.59 9.65
CA ASN A 55 3.87 -6.99 8.44
C ASN A 55 3.84 -5.87 7.40
N TRP A 56 2.71 -5.22 7.18
CA TRP A 56 2.61 -4.07 6.28
C TRP A 56 3.55 -2.93 6.69
N GLU A 57 3.61 -2.58 7.99
CA GLU A 57 4.52 -1.57 8.50
C GLU A 57 5.99 -1.88 8.17
N ARG A 58 6.45 -3.11 8.45
CA ARG A 58 7.82 -3.54 8.15
C ARG A 58 8.15 -3.49 6.67
N GLU A 59 7.22 -3.94 5.82
CA GLU A 59 7.42 -3.90 4.38
C GLU A 59 7.44 -2.45 3.86
N PHE A 60 6.65 -1.54 4.43
CA PHE A 60 6.72 -0.13 4.11
C PHE A 60 8.05 0.50 4.54
N GLU A 61 8.51 0.23 5.76
CA GLU A 61 9.80 0.71 6.26
C GLU A 61 10.96 0.26 5.38
N PHE A 62 10.91 -0.98 4.88
CA PHE A 62 11.96 -1.51 4.03
C PHE A 62 11.86 -1.05 2.56
N TRP A 63 10.70 -1.18 1.93
CA TRP A 63 10.54 -0.93 0.49
C TRP A 63 10.23 0.53 0.15
N ALA A 64 9.67 1.28 1.09
CA ALA A 64 9.30 2.68 0.90
C ALA A 64 9.57 3.55 2.15
N PRO A 65 10.84 3.61 2.62
CA PRO A 65 11.21 4.34 3.85
C PRO A 65 10.87 5.83 3.81
N ASP A 66 10.81 6.43 2.61
CA ASP A 66 10.49 7.85 2.43
C ASP A 66 8.98 8.14 2.44
N MET A 67 8.12 7.12 2.48
CA MET A 67 6.67 7.30 2.56
C MET A 67 6.26 7.54 4.01
N TYR A 68 5.49 8.59 4.25
CA TYR A 68 4.87 8.82 5.55
C TYR A 68 3.68 7.86 5.72
N VAL A 69 3.86 6.85 6.58
CA VAL A 69 2.86 5.81 6.86
C VAL A 69 2.35 5.96 8.28
N VAL A 70 1.03 6.00 8.45
CA VAL A 70 0.38 6.08 9.75
C VAL A 70 -0.53 4.87 9.94
N THR A 71 -0.26 4.11 10.98
CA THR A 71 -1.08 2.95 11.36
C THR A 71 -2.21 3.37 12.26
N TYR A 72 -3.43 3.09 11.83
CA TYR A 72 -4.64 3.39 12.60
C TYR A 72 -5.28 2.10 13.10
N THR A 73 -4.89 1.70 14.32
CA THR A 73 -5.41 0.50 15.02
C THR A 73 -5.58 0.80 16.51
N GLY A 74 -6.09 -0.18 17.28
CA GLY A 74 -6.29 -0.04 18.75
C GLY A 74 -7.75 0.11 19.15
N ASP A 75 -8.02 0.30 20.43
CA ASP A 75 -9.38 0.45 20.96
C ASP A 75 -9.94 1.86 20.73
N LYS A 76 -11.19 2.11 21.15
CA LYS A 76 -11.88 3.37 20.91
C LYS A 76 -11.08 4.59 21.39
N GLU A 77 -10.39 4.49 22.51
CA GLU A 77 -9.53 5.55 23.07
C GLU A 77 -8.30 5.83 22.20
N ALA A 78 -7.71 4.81 21.57
CA ALA A 78 -6.60 5.00 20.63
C ALA A 78 -7.04 5.61 19.29
N ARG A 79 -8.34 5.59 19.02
CA ARG A 79 -8.99 6.06 17.77
C ARG A 79 -9.71 7.41 17.92
N SER A 80 -9.75 7.99 19.12
CA SER A 80 -10.46 9.23 19.45
C SER A 80 -9.50 10.40 19.61
#